data_AF-A0AAN7EGD8-F1
#
_entry.id   AF-A0AAN7EGD8-F1
#
_cell.length_a   1.000
_cell.length_b   1.000
_cell.length_c   1.000
_cell.angle_alpha   90.00
_cell.angle_beta   90.00
_cell.angle_gamma   90.00
#
_symmetry.space_group_name_H-M   'P 1'
#
loop_
_entity.id
_entity.type
_entity.pdbx_description
1 polymer ?
#
loop_
_entity_poly.entity_id
_entity_poly.type
_entity_poly.pdbx_seq_one_letter_code
_entity_poly.pdbx_strand_id
1 'polypeptide(L)'
;MDLCDSIQGMTLLRRLLIMVTNEEETLRMDALSSPPRNLQSLVLVGKLEKVPQWFSSLQNLTFLYLHWSRLEEDVLPQIAALPNLVRLSLNNAYSGKQMVFHIGFPKLTSLTIRNFPELNEIIIRECDAKSAIPLYCRLHGVRDSA
;
A
#
# COMPACT_ATOMS: atom_id res chain seq x y z
N MET A 1 -7.64 -20.85 -16.59
CA MET A 1 -7.64 -20.61 -15.14
C MET A 1 -6.93 -19.30 -14.94
N ASP A 2 -7.65 -18.27 -14.50
CA ASP A 2 -7.06 -16.95 -14.25
C ASP A 2 -6.18 -17.04 -12.99
N LEU A 3 -5.10 -16.25 -12.95
CA LEU A 3 -4.25 -16.10 -11.78
C LEU A 3 -5.09 -15.62 -10.58
N CYS A 4 -6.02 -14.69 -10.81
CA CYS A 4 -6.89 -14.15 -9.75
C CYS A 4 -7.81 -15.22 -9.16
N ASP A 5 -8.45 -16.05 -9.99
CA ASP A 5 -9.28 -17.16 -9.55
C ASP A 5 -8.50 -18.16 -8.72
N SER A 6 -7.26 -18.44 -9.15
CA SER A 6 -6.36 -19.36 -8.44
C SER A 6 -6.03 -18.83 -7.05
N ILE A 7 -5.63 -17.57 -6.95
CA ILE A 7 -5.30 -16.90 -5.68
C ILE A 7 -6.52 -16.90 -4.76
N GLN A 8 -7.71 -16.57 -5.28
CA GLN A 8 -8.95 -16.52 -4.51
C GLN A 8 -9.27 -17.86 -3.83
N GLY A 9 -8.95 -18.99 -4.47
CA GLY A 9 -9.11 -20.33 -3.90
C GLY A 9 -8.10 -20.70 -2.80
N MET A 10 -6.99 -19.97 -2.65
CA MET A 10 -5.92 -20.29 -1.70
C MET A 10 -6.23 -19.79 -0.29
N THR A 11 -7.19 -20.41 0.39
CA THR A 11 -7.70 -19.97 1.71
C THR A 11 -6.66 -19.96 2.84
N LEU A 12 -5.58 -20.72 2.70
CA LEU A 12 -4.47 -20.78 3.67
C LEU A 12 -3.32 -19.81 3.33
N LEU A 13 -3.41 -19.05 2.23
CA LEU A 13 -2.34 -18.16 1.79
C LEU A 13 -2.14 -17.02 2.80
N ARG A 14 -0.92 -16.91 3.33
CA ARG A 14 -0.52 -15.84 4.26
C ARG A 14 0.39 -14.79 3.65
N ARG A 15 1.13 -15.16 2.61
CA ARG A 15 2.06 -14.28 1.92
C ARG A 15 1.82 -14.38 0.43
N LEU A 16 1.59 -13.23 -0.20
CA LEU A 16 1.43 -13.12 -1.64
C LEU A 16 2.45 -12.11 -2.14
N LEU A 17 3.27 -12.54 -3.09
CA LEU A 17 4.14 -11.68 -3.87
C LEU A 17 3.78 -11.89 -5.33
N ILE A 18 3.44 -10.81 -6.03
CA ILE A 18 3.25 -10.81 -7.47
C ILE A 18 4.11 -9.70 -8.05
N MET A 19 4.89 -10.05 -9.06
CA MET A 19 5.71 -9.10 -9.79
C MET A 19 5.52 -9.28 -11.29
N VAL A 20 5.41 -8.18 -12.00
CA VAL A 20 5.59 -8.14 -13.46
C VAL A 20 7.07 -8.21 -13.81
N THR A 21 7.37 -8.55 -15.05
CA THR A 21 8.76 -8.66 -15.53
C THR A 21 9.38 -7.31 -15.88
N ASN A 22 8.55 -6.32 -16.21
CA ASN A 22 8.97 -5.00 -16.64
C ASN A 22 8.18 -3.93 -15.86
N GLU A 23 8.83 -2.87 -15.38
CA GLU A 23 8.15 -1.81 -14.64
C GLU A 23 7.01 -1.16 -15.43
N GLU A 24 7.12 -1.11 -16.77
CA GLU A 24 6.10 -0.55 -17.66
C GLU A 24 4.87 -1.46 -17.87
N GLU A 25 4.93 -2.72 -17.41
CA GLU A 25 3.80 -3.63 -17.49
C GLU A 25 2.78 -3.35 -16.38
N THR A 26 1.51 -3.40 -16.77
CA THR A 26 0.40 -3.32 -15.82
C THR A 26 0.24 -4.63 -15.07
N LEU A 27 0.29 -4.56 -13.75
CA LEU A 27 -0.11 -5.61 -12.83
C LEU A 27 -1.64 -5.59 -12.66
N ARG A 28 -2.35 -6.46 -13.38
CA ARG A 28 -3.81 -6.54 -13.33
C ARG A 28 -4.28 -7.30 -12.08
N MET A 29 -4.83 -6.56 -11.12
CA MET A 29 -5.32 -7.08 -9.83
C MET A 29 -6.81 -6.78 -9.60
N ASP A 30 -7.49 -6.27 -10.61
CA ASP A 30 -8.90 -5.87 -10.60
C ASP A 30 -9.86 -7.06 -10.77
N ALA A 31 -9.41 -8.15 -11.41
CA ALA A 31 -10.18 -9.40 -11.51
C ALA A 31 -10.26 -10.17 -10.17
N LEU A 32 -9.38 -9.86 -9.20
CA LEU A 32 -9.42 -10.48 -7.88
C LEU A 32 -10.58 -9.91 -7.07
N SER A 33 -11.72 -10.61 -7.05
CA SER A 33 -12.92 -10.13 -6.35
C SER A 33 -12.77 -10.13 -4.83
N SER A 34 -12.07 -11.13 -4.27
CA SER A 34 -11.77 -11.20 -2.84
C SER A 34 -10.38 -11.80 -2.59
N PRO A 35 -9.56 -11.17 -1.72
CA PRO A 35 -8.25 -11.67 -1.40
C PRO A 35 -8.36 -12.82 -0.38
N PRO A 36 -7.35 -13.70 -0.29
CA PRO A 36 -7.31 -14.73 0.74
C PRO A 36 -7.48 -14.16 2.14
N ARG A 37 -8.47 -14.67 2.88
CA ARG A 37 -8.85 -14.13 4.20
C ARG A 37 -7.70 -14.08 5.21
N ASN A 38 -6.75 -15.00 5.09
CA ASN A 38 -5.62 -15.14 6.01
C ASN A 38 -4.36 -14.40 5.53
N LEU A 39 -4.47 -13.55 4.51
CA LEU A 39 -3.32 -12.82 3.96
C LEU A 39 -2.76 -11.83 4.98
N GLN A 40 -1.49 -12.02 5.33
CA GLN A 40 -0.75 -11.23 6.32
C GLN A 40 0.32 -10.35 5.68
N SER A 41 0.79 -10.72 4.49
CA SER A 41 1.87 -10.05 3.76
C SER A 41 1.50 -9.96 2.30
N LEU A 42 1.44 -8.75 1.77
CA LEU A 42 1.14 -8.48 0.37
C LEU A 42 2.27 -7.65 -0.23
N VAL A 43 2.85 -8.17 -1.32
CA VAL A 43 3.86 -7.48 -2.12
C VAL A 43 3.37 -7.44 -3.56
N LEU A 44 3.18 -6.24 -4.08
CA LEU A 44 2.81 -6.00 -5.47
C LEU A 44 3.92 -5.17 -6.13
N VAL A 45 4.51 -5.71 -7.19
CA VAL A 45 5.56 -5.04 -7.96
C VAL A 45 5.08 -4.91 -9.40
N GLY A 46 4.88 -3.67 -9.86
CA GLY A 46 4.36 -3.37 -11.20
C GLY A 46 3.29 -2.28 -11.17
N LYS A 47 3.01 -1.68 -12.33
CA LYS A 47 2.08 -0.57 -12.47
C LYS A 47 0.65 -1.02 -12.17
N LEU A 48 -0.07 -0.30 -11.32
CA LEU A 48 -1.49 -0.52 -11.04
C LEU A 48 -2.28 0.57 -11.74
N GLU A 49 -3.26 0.20 -12.57
CA GLU A 49 -4.13 1.17 -13.26
C GLU A 49 -5.03 1.95 -12.29
N LYS A 50 -5.46 1.30 -11.21
CA LYS A 50 -6.32 1.86 -10.16
C LYS A 50 -6.03 1.20 -8.83
N VAL A 51 -6.45 1.83 -7.73
CA VAL A 51 -6.38 1.21 -6.40
C VAL A 51 -7.32 0.00 -6.37
N PRO A 52 -6.85 -1.22 -6.06
CA PRO A 52 -7.73 -2.38 -5.99
C PRO A 52 -8.74 -2.25 -4.85
N GLN A 53 -10.04 -2.38 -5.16
CA GLN A 53 -11.14 -2.17 -4.22
C GLN A 53 -11.05 -3.07 -2.98
N TRP A 54 -10.47 -4.26 -3.14
CA TRP A 54 -10.30 -5.22 -2.07
C TRP A 54 -9.23 -4.85 -1.04
N PHE A 55 -8.43 -3.79 -1.24
CA PHE A 55 -7.43 -3.35 -0.26
C PHE A 55 -8.04 -3.11 1.12
N SER A 56 -9.22 -2.52 1.18
CA SER A 56 -9.95 -2.26 2.44
C SER A 56 -10.43 -3.53 3.16
N SER A 57 -10.51 -4.66 2.46
CA SER A 57 -10.95 -5.95 3.03
C SER A 57 -9.83 -6.76 3.70
N LEU A 58 -8.58 -6.31 3.64
CA LEU A 58 -7.39 -7.03 4.09
C LEU A 58 -7.21 -7.01 5.63
N GLN A 59 -8.20 -7.48 6.37
CA GLN A 59 -8.29 -7.35 7.83
C GLN A 59 -7.13 -7.98 8.61
N ASN A 60 -6.47 -8.99 8.04
CA ASN A 60 -5.33 -9.69 8.67
C ASN A 60 -3.97 -9.21 8.18
N LEU A 61 -3.92 -8.20 7.30
CA LEU A 61 -2.69 -7.74 6.68
C LEU A 61 -1.83 -6.98 7.69
N THR A 62 -0.60 -7.45 7.85
CA THR A 62 0.42 -6.86 8.72
C THR A 62 1.49 -6.12 7.96
N PHE A 63 1.72 -6.50 6.69
CA PHE A 63 2.71 -5.91 5.84
C PHE A 63 2.17 -5.68 4.43
N LEU A 64 2.27 -4.43 3.98
CA LEU A 64 1.99 -4.04 2.59
C LEU A 64 3.25 -3.43 1.98
N TYR A 65 3.65 -3.95 0.81
CA TYR A 65 4.67 -3.35 -0.03
C TYR A 65 4.14 -3.12 -1.44
N LEU A 66 4.15 -1.86 -1.85
CA LEU A 66 3.85 -1.44 -3.23
C LEU A 66 5.15 -0.92 -3.87
N HIS A 67 5.52 -1.52 -4.98
CA HIS A 67 6.70 -1.12 -5.76
C HIS A 67 6.30 -0.89 -7.22
N TRP A 68 6.72 0.25 -7.80
CA TRP A 68 6.41 0.61 -9.18
C TRP A 68 4.91 0.69 -9.50
N SER A 69 4.06 0.80 -8.48
CA SER A 69 2.61 0.87 -8.65
C SER A 69 2.15 2.13 -9.37
N ARG A 70 2.90 3.24 -9.24
CA ARG A 70 2.68 4.49 -9.98
C ARG A 70 1.21 4.94 -10.05
N LEU A 71 0.46 4.71 -8.97
CA LEU A 71 -0.95 5.03 -8.88
C LEU A 71 -1.16 6.54 -9.02
N GLU A 72 -2.16 6.96 -9.80
CA GLU A 72 -2.58 8.37 -9.88
C GLU A 72 -3.52 8.75 -8.73
N GLU A 73 -4.26 7.77 -8.21
CA GLU A 73 -5.14 7.89 -7.06
C GLU A 73 -4.40 7.61 -5.75
N ASP A 74 -4.76 8.33 -4.68
CA ASP A 74 -4.19 8.10 -3.35
C ASP A 74 -4.68 6.77 -2.78
N VAL A 75 -3.73 5.88 -2.48
CA VAL A 75 -4.00 4.56 -1.89
C VAL A 75 -4.32 4.64 -0.40
N LEU A 76 -3.84 5.69 0.30
CA LEU A 76 -3.89 5.79 1.75
C LEU A 76 -5.31 5.65 2.33
N PRO A 77 -6.38 6.27 1.77
CA PRO A 77 -7.73 6.11 2.30
C PRO A 77 -8.21 4.65 2.34
N GLN A 78 -7.77 3.81 1.40
CA GLN A 78 -8.19 2.40 1.33
C GLN A 78 -7.47 1.52 2.35
N ILE A 79 -6.28 1.92 2.80
CA ILE A 79 -5.44 1.13 3.71
C ILE A 79 -5.35 1.71 5.12
N ALA A 80 -5.74 2.98 5.32
CA ALA A 80 -5.73 3.66 6.60
C ALA A 80 -6.64 2.98 7.64
N ALA A 81 -7.75 2.38 7.22
CA ALA A 81 -8.66 1.67 8.13
C ALA A 81 -8.19 0.24 8.49
N LEU A 82 -7.09 -0.26 7.91
CA LEU A 82 -6.66 -1.64 8.15
C LEU A 82 -6.21 -1.83 9.61
N PRO A 83 -6.89 -2.71 10.38
CA PRO A 83 -6.73 -2.76 11.84
C PRO A 83 -5.41 -3.40 12.28
N ASN A 84 -4.76 -4.16 11.39
CA ASN A 84 -3.57 -4.95 11.71
C ASN A 84 -2.32 -4.53 10.93
N LEU A 85 -2.38 -3.45 10.13
CA LEU A 85 -1.23 -3.04 9.32
C LEU A 85 -0.12 -2.48 10.22
N VAL A 86 1.00 -3.19 10.29
CA VAL A 86 2.16 -2.85 11.13
C VAL A 86 3.26 -2.17 10.32
N ARG A 87 3.43 -2.57 9.07
CA ARG A 87 4.46 -2.06 8.17
C ARG A 87 3.87 -1.70 6.81
N LEU A 88 4.13 -0.47 6.39
CA LEU A 88 3.80 0.05 5.07
C LEU A 88 5.09 0.48 4.36
N SER A 89 5.34 -0.10 3.20
CA SER A 89 6.45 0.29 2.33
C SER A 89 5.87 0.73 0.99
N LEU A 90 6.20 1.94 0.58
CA LEU A 90 5.81 2.52 -0.69
C LEU A 90 7.08 2.93 -1.43
N ASN A 91 7.29 2.36 -2.62
CA ASN A 91 8.46 2.64 -3.45
C ASN A 91 8.00 2.94 -4.88
N ASN A 92 8.10 4.20 -5.32
CA ASN A 92 7.55 4.64 -6.61
C ASN A 92 6.08 4.17 -6.80
N ALA A 93 5.29 4.28 -5.74
CA ALA A 93 3.96 3.67 -5.65
C ALA A 93 2.81 4.63 -6.01
N TYR A 94 3.08 5.94 -6.01
CA TYR A 94 2.13 7.01 -6.25
C TYR A 94 2.79 8.08 -7.12
N SER A 95 2.05 8.61 -8.09
CA SER A 95 2.54 9.58 -9.09
C SER A 95 2.05 11.00 -8.84
N GLY A 96 1.29 11.23 -7.75
CA GLY A 96 0.83 12.57 -7.40
C GLY A 96 1.86 13.38 -6.60
N LYS A 97 1.62 14.70 -6.54
CA LYS A 97 2.54 15.68 -5.96
C LYS A 97 2.49 15.78 -4.44
N GLN A 98 1.38 15.37 -3.84
CA GLN A 98 1.13 15.47 -2.41
C GLN A 98 0.55 14.17 -1.89
N MET A 99 1.06 13.70 -0.75
CA MET A 99 0.54 12.53 -0.07
C MET A 99 0.02 12.92 1.31
N VAL A 100 -1.25 12.62 1.59
CA VAL A 100 -1.92 13.05 2.82
C VAL A 100 -2.21 11.85 3.71
N PHE A 101 -1.47 11.72 4.80
CA PHE A 101 -1.75 10.79 5.87
C PHE A 101 -2.78 11.40 6.81
N HIS A 102 -4.03 10.98 6.67
CA HIS A 102 -5.04 11.13 7.73
C HIS A 102 -4.70 10.16 8.87
N ILE A 103 -5.00 10.50 10.14
CA ILE A 103 -4.93 9.52 11.25
C ILE A 103 -5.93 8.38 10.97
N GLY A 104 -5.45 7.37 10.26
CA GLY A 104 -5.79 5.97 10.37
C GLY A 104 -4.47 5.23 10.59
N PHE A 105 -4.46 3.90 10.54
CA PHE A 105 -3.31 3.04 10.85
C PHE A 105 -3.09 2.77 12.34
N PRO A 106 -4.05 2.14 13.04
CA PRO A 106 -4.02 1.95 14.49
C PRO A 106 -2.83 1.13 15.02
N LYS A 107 -2.12 0.38 14.16
CA LYS A 107 -0.96 -0.44 14.53
C LYS A 107 0.31 -0.17 13.73
N LEU A 108 0.32 0.86 12.89
CA LEU A 108 1.45 1.12 12.01
C LEU A 108 2.61 1.69 12.83
N THR A 109 3.72 0.96 12.81
CA THR A 109 4.95 1.32 13.53
C THR A 109 6.12 1.59 12.58
N SER A 110 5.98 1.19 11.32
CA SER A 110 7.04 1.29 10.33
C SER A 110 6.49 1.77 8.99
N LEU A 111 6.89 2.98 8.61
CA LEU A 111 6.58 3.58 7.31
C LEU A 111 7.88 3.83 6.54
N THR A 112 7.92 3.33 5.31
CA THR A 112 9.04 3.54 4.39
C THR A 112 8.53 4.11 3.08
N ILE A 113 9.07 5.26 2.69
CA ILE A 113 8.70 5.98 1.46
C ILE A 113 9.99 6.19 0.66
N ARG A 114 10.04 5.66 -0.58
CA ARG A 114 11.22 5.70 -1.46
C ARG A 114 10.87 6.04 -2.90
N ASN A 115 11.78 6.71 -3.59
CA ASN A 115 11.74 6.93 -5.04
C ASN A 115 10.39 7.48 -5.54
N PHE A 116 10.02 8.69 -5.11
CA PHE A 116 8.85 9.39 -5.62
C PHE A 116 9.30 10.61 -6.44
N PRO A 117 9.43 10.50 -7.77
CA PRO A 117 9.98 11.59 -8.59
C PRO A 117 9.14 12.87 -8.54
N GLU A 118 7.81 12.73 -8.46
CA GLU A 118 6.84 13.83 -8.54
C GLU A 118 6.37 14.34 -7.16
N LEU A 119 6.69 13.62 -6.07
CA LEU A 119 6.19 13.94 -4.74
C LEU A 119 7.00 15.09 -4.14
N ASN A 120 6.31 16.20 -3.86
CA ASN A 120 6.90 17.40 -3.28
C ASN A 120 6.61 17.53 -1.78
N GLU A 121 5.53 16.93 -1.30
CA GLU A 121 5.06 17.16 0.06
C GLU A 121 4.36 15.94 0.67
N ILE A 122 4.62 15.70 1.95
CA ILE A 122 3.93 14.72 2.77
C ILE A 122 3.25 15.46 3.92
N ILE A 123 1.93 15.37 3.99
CA ILE A 123 1.12 16.03 5.01
C ILE A 123 0.59 14.98 5.96
N ILE A 124 0.84 15.15 7.26
CA ILE A 124 0.24 14.34 8.32
C ILE A 124 -0.83 15.20 8.98
N ARG A 125 -2.10 14.83 8.84
CA ARG A 125 -3.22 15.55 9.45
C ARG A 125 -3.66 14.85 10.72
N GLU A 126 -3.51 15.55 11.84
CA GLU A 126 -4.08 15.12 13.11
C GLU A 126 -5.60 15.34 13.11
N CYS A 127 -6.35 14.38 13.65
CA CYS A 127 -7.78 14.51 13.93
C CYS A 127 -7.98 13.95 15.34
N ASP A 128 -7.99 14.85 16.35
CA ASP A 128 -8.37 14.71 17.78
C ASP A 128 -8.43 13.32 18.46
N ALA A 129 -7.55 12.38 18.11
CA ALA A 129 -7.52 11.05 18.70
C ALA A 129 -6.35 10.95 19.69
N LYS A 130 -6.71 10.96 20.97
CA LYS A 130 -5.85 10.81 22.15
C LYS A 130 -5.16 9.43 22.21
N SER A 131 -4.24 9.14 21.29
CA SER A 131 -3.26 8.04 21.40
C SER A 131 -2.35 8.02 20.16
N ALA A 132 -1.38 8.92 20.07
CA ALA A 132 -0.37 8.84 19.02
C ALA A 132 0.67 7.77 19.40
N ILE A 133 0.75 6.68 18.62
CA ILE A 133 1.88 5.74 18.67
C ILE A 133 3.05 6.41 17.93
N PRO A 134 4.30 6.37 18.45
CA PRO A 134 5.45 6.87 17.72
C PRO A 134 5.60 6.14 16.38
N LEU A 135 5.45 6.86 15.28
CA LEU A 135 5.57 6.31 13.93
C LEU A 135 6.99 6.56 13.42
N TYR A 136 7.75 5.50 13.15
CA TYR A 136 9.08 5.63 12.57
C TYR A 136 8.98 5.77 11.05
N CYS A 137 9.07 7.02 10.58
CA CYS A 137 9.16 7.36 9.16
C CYS A 137 10.60 7.31 8.67
N ARG A 138 10.88 6.49 7.65
CA ARG A 138 12.10 6.61 6.84
C ARG A 138 11.77 7.16 5.46
N LEU A 139 12.18 8.39 5.20
CA LEU A 139 12.15 9.01 3.88
C LEU A 139 13.49 8.76 3.20
N HIS A 140 13.46 8.26 1.96
CA HIS A 140 14.65 8.16 1.12
C HIS A 140 14.36 8.78 -0.25
N GLY A 141 15.12 9.82 -0.62
CA GLY A 141 15.05 10.44 -1.94
C GLY A 141 13.94 11.46 -2.15
N VAL A 142 13.26 11.93 -1.08
CA VAL A 142 12.40 13.12 -1.14
C VAL A 142 13.31 14.33 -1.03
N ARG A 143 13.24 15.26 -2.00
CA ARG A 143 13.98 16.53 -1.90
C ARG A 143 13.35 17.34 -0.78
N ASP A 144 14.12 17.68 0.26
CA ASP A 144 13.68 18.62 1.27
C ASP A 144 13.33 19.95 0.57
N SER A 145 12.07 20.38 0.67
CA SER A 145 11.66 21.71 0.26
C SER A 145 12.25 22.72 1.25
N ALA A 146 13.14 23.58 0.75
CA ALA A 146 13.64 24.75 1.46
C ALA A 146 12.63 25.90 1.45
#